data_AF-A0A3E0IL85-F1
#
_entry.id   AF-A0A3E0IL85-F1
#
_cell.length_a   1.000
_cell.length_b   1.000
_cell.length_c   1.000
_cell.angle_alpha   90.00
_cell.angle_beta   90.00
_cell.angle_gamma   90.00
#
_symmetry.space_group_name_H-M   'P 1'
#
loop_
_entity.id
_entity.type
_entity.pdbx_description
1 polymer ?
#
loop_
_entity_poly.entity_id
_entity_poly.type
_entity_poly.pdbx_seq_one_letter_code
_entity_poly.pdbx_strand_id
1 'polypeptide(L)' 'TINHQPLEVDAIQGYLYHRAQHHQIHTPYLETTYTLLTYQNKKQGC' A
#
# COMPACT_ATOMS: atom_id res chain seq x y z
N THR A 1 -5.48 -20.98 2.73
CA THR A 1 -6.49 -20.20 1.99
C THR A 1 -6.25 -18.73 2.28
N ILE A 2 -6.09 -17.88 1.25
CA ILE A 2 -5.98 -16.43 1.44
C ILE A 2 -7.40 -15.92 1.74
N ASN A 3 -7.60 -15.35 2.93
CA ASN A 3 -8.88 -14.75 3.30
C ASN A 3 -9.08 -13.46 2.49
N HIS A 4 -10.24 -13.32 1.84
CA HIS A 4 -10.66 -12.13 1.08
C HIS A 4 -11.06 -10.96 2.00
N GLN A 5 -10.41 -10.83 3.16
CA GLN A 5 -10.63 -9.69 4.01
C GLN A 5 -9.86 -8.49 3.44
N PRO A 6 -10.43 -7.28 3.54
CA PRO A 6 -9.72 -6.07 3.15
C PRO A 6 -8.41 -5.99 3.93
N LEU A 7 -7.32 -5.76 3.21
CA LEU A 7 -5.99 -5.61 3.79
C LEU A 7 -5.86 -4.19 4.36
N GLU A 8 -5.15 -4.04 5.48
CA GLU A 8 -4.84 -2.74 6.09
C GLU A 8 -3.71 -1.99 5.34
N VAL A 9 -3.84 -1.86 4.02
CA VAL A 9 -2.78 -1.34 3.15
C VAL A 9 -2.41 0.10 3.46
N ASP A 10 -3.38 0.91 3.88
CA ASP A 10 -3.13 2.29 4.25
C ASP A 10 -2.44 2.43 5.61
N ALA A 11 -2.70 1.53 6.55
CA ALA A 11 -2.13 1.60 7.90
C ALA A 11 -0.63 1.24 7.92
N ILE A 12 -0.20 0.26 7.13
CA ILE A 12 1.18 -0.21 7.12
C ILE A 12 1.94 0.35 5.91
N GLN A 13 1.55 -0.03 4.69
CA GLN A 13 2.27 0.38 3.48
C GLN A 13 2.08 1.87 3.17
N GLY A 14 0.87 2.40 3.41
CA GLY A 14 0.60 3.84 3.27
C GLY A 14 1.43 4.69 4.23
N TYR A 15 1.51 4.31 5.52
CA TYR A 15 2.35 4.99 6.50
C TYR A 15 3.82 5.07 6.09
N LEU A 16 4.39 3.93 5.67
CA LEU A 16 5.79 3.87 5.23
C LEU A 16 6.02 4.71 3.97
N TYR A 17 5.10 4.66 3.00
CA TYR A 17 5.16 5.48 1.80
C TYR A 17 5.16 6.98 2.14
N HIS A 18 4.22 7.45 2.97
CA HIS A 18 4.15 8.85 3.37
C HIS A 18 5.39 9.32 4.14
N ARG A 19 5.94 8.48 5.02
CA ARG A 19 7.18 8.80 5.73
C ARG A 19 8.38 8.87 4.77
N ALA A 20 8.49 7.97 3.81
CA ALA A 20 9.54 8.03 2.78
C ALA A 20 9.44 9.31 1.94
N GLN A 21 8.24 9.70 1.51
CA GLN A 21 8.00 10.96 0.78
C GLN A 21 8.39 12.19 1.61
N HIS A 22 8.01 12.23 2.90
CA HIS A 22 8.35 13.33 3.81
C HIS A 22 9.87 13.50 3.97
N HIS A 23 10.63 12.41 4.01
CA HIS A 23 12.09 12.45 4.11
C HIS A 23 12.80 12.46 2.75
N GLN A 24 12.05 12.58 1.64
CA GLN A 24 12.60 12.58 0.28
C GLN A 24 13.45 11.34 -0.04
N ILE A 25 13.10 10.20 0.57
CA ILE A 25 13.80 8.93 0.36
C ILE A 25 13.21 8.26 -0.87
N HIS A 26 14.06 7.95 -1.85
CA HIS A 26 13.63 7.23 -3.04
C HIS A 26 13.39 5.74 -2.72
N THR A 27 12.13 5.29 -2.83
CA THR A 27 11.72 3.92 -2.46
C THR A 27 10.91 3.23 -3.55
N PRO A 28 11.44 3.01 -4.77
CA PRO A 28 10.65 2.60 -5.94
C PRO A 28 9.91 1.26 -5.76
N TYR A 29 10.48 0.31 -5.00
CA TYR A 29 9.83 -0.95 -4.68
C TYR A 29 8.65 -0.80 -3.72
N LEU A 30 8.76 0.12 -2.75
CA LEU A 30 7.68 0.43 -1.82
C LEU A 30 6.53 1.13 -2.55
N GLU A 31 6.84 2.08 -3.44
CA GLU A 31 5.85 2.79 -4.25
C GLU A 31 5.06 1.83 -5.15
N THR A 32 5.78 0.92 -5.82
CA THR A 32 5.16 -0.10 -6.67
C THR A 32 4.26 -1.02 -5.85
N THR A 33 4.76 -1.50 -4.71
CA THR A 33 4.00 -2.42 -3.83
C THR A 33 2.76 -1.74 -3.26
N TYR A 34 2.88 -0.52 -2.72
CA TYR A 34 1.76 0.24 -2.19
C TYR A 34 0.70 0.52 -3.27
N THR A 35 1.12 0.89 -4.48
CA THR A 35 0.22 1.14 -5.62
C THR A 35 -0.57 -0.12 -5.99
N LEU A 36 0.10 -1.26 -6.14
CA LEU A 36 -0.54 -2.53 -6.50
C LEU A 36 -1.51 -3.00 -5.42
N LEU A 37 -1.11 -2.93 -4.15
CA LEU A 37 -1.94 -3.34 -3.02
C LEU A 37 -3.17 -2.42 -2.87
N THR A 38 -3.00 -1.12 -3.06
CA THR A 38 -4.10 -0.15 -3.00
C THR A 38 -5.12 -0.42 -4.12
N TYR A 39 -4.65 -0.67 -5.34
CA TYR A 39 -5.51 -1.02 -6.47
C TYR A 39 -6.30 -2.31 -6.22
N GLN A 40 -5.64 -3.35 -5.71
CA GLN A 40 -6.28 -4.63 -5.39
C GLN A 40 -7.35 -4.49 -4.30
N ASN A 41 -7.10 -3.71 -3.25
CA ASN A 41 -8.09 -3.50 -2.18
C ASN A 41 -9.31 -2.71 -2.65
N LYS A 42 -9.11 -1.66 -3.46
CA LYS A 42 -10.23 -0.92 -4.05
C LYS A 42 -11.11 -1.81 -4.91
N LYS A 43 -10.52 -2.77 -5.63
CA LYS A 43 -11.26 -3.74 -6.45
C LYS A 43 -12.07 -4.76 -5.63
N GLN A 44 -11.70 -5.02 -4.38
CA GLN A 44 -12.44 -5.93 -3.49
C GLN A 44 -13.62 -5.26 -2.75
N GLY A 45 -13.75 -3.93 -2.86
CA GLY A 45 -14.84 -3.15 -2.26
C GLY A 45 -15.97 -2.76 -3.23
N CYS A 46 -15.99 -3.31 -4.45
CA CYS A 46 -17.07 -3.16 -5.45
C CYS A 46 -17.86 -4.46 -5.61
#